data_AF-A0A426CFM4-F1
#
_entry.id   AF-A0A426CFM4-F1
#
_cell.length_a   1.000
_cell.length_b   1.000
_cell.length_c   1.000
_cell.angle_alpha   90.00
_cell.angle_beta   90.00
_cell.angle_gamma   90.00
#
_symmetry.space_group_name_H-M   'P 1'
#
loop_
_entity.id
_entity.type
_entity.pdbx_description
1 polymer ?
#
loop_
_entity_poly.entity_id
_entity_poly.type
_entity_poly.pdbx_seq_one_letter_code
_entity_poly.pdbx_strand_id
1 'polypeptide(L)'
;MNNQLLRHSVSRNKKFLCGIILYFLMLPWMYGANGVSDIYMWYHNLTETDLDSDIAGDGHTVRTKYAYGYGPYEPLTKLNFGIEQDADGNATLHWDGTAGVGYQVFSSTNLLGKKEEWTPFTQALLLTHDSQFAVPANNKTDPSQARFYRLAVRNIPALPGAFFSLFEEALLAKADPAWDRDQNGLSDLWEWNYFHVLGNDPNADPDGDGVTNIGEFVAGTDPTVSDVVNYEVQSITVMNPTGTDWAETDNTAVILRDGNLRLKIVITPALPDLATALALPDFNKLNLNVGGTPKSITLDSNNTEFYSTSTTSELRITIPYSVFFGTATSARSLIQPMVSGMIGSNDNDDIVEKASFDAAGYPGASSTSNLDDSEMWRTAFTRHDGGYLTWRGRASGLAAEVPLSLSSMQAAGWADLKIQYPPAITFDPETRYEDQADFFYISSHGYADGSLFQGNITPEAMMGRWNADLDMVVISGCSVLAIGNVYGTSPAGSPGIRWAKTGPAVFLGYCGSAPADNGGISTDIIEDWANRHGGIASSEIDYIDAWMKANYARQATNACAINAKPYGNGQFYYYWRSGLYRTIPESSWQ
;
A
#
# COMPACT_ATOMS: atom_id res chain seq x y z
N MET A 1 -41.23 -17.57 41.83
CA MET A 1 -42.32 -16.63 42.20
C MET A 1 -41.69 -15.34 42.71
N ASN A 2 -42.19 -14.23 42.18
CA ASN A 2 -42.13 -12.85 42.69
C ASN A 2 -40.82 -12.04 42.62
N ASN A 3 -40.77 -11.25 41.54
CA ASN A 3 -40.35 -9.85 41.46
C ASN A 3 -40.44 -9.07 42.79
N GLN A 4 -39.47 -8.19 43.07
CA GLN A 4 -39.74 -6.75 43.19
C GLN A 4 -38.52 -5.89 42.81
N LEU A 5 -38.74 -5.04 41.82
CA LEU A 5 -37.99 -3.83 41.51
C LEU A 5 -38.16 -2.80 42.63
N LEU A 6 -37.07 -2.08 42.96
CA LEU A 6 -37.15 -0.69 43.40
C LEU A 6 -36.09 0.12 42.63
N ARG A 7 -36.56 0.87 41.63
CA ARG A 7 -35.83 2.01 41.04
C ARG A 7 -36.18 3.26 41.84
N HIS A 8 -35.18 4.08 42.13
CA HIS A 8 -35.32 5.53 42.18
C HIS A 8 -34.19 6.18 41.38
N SER A 9 -34.57 6.92 40.33
CA SER A 9 -33.79 7.94 39.63
C SER A 9 -34.06 9.31 40.30
N VAL A 10 -33.28 10.41 40.19
CA VAL A 10 -32.86 11.17 38.99
C VAL A 10 -31.84 12.27 39.41
N SER A 11 -30.78 12.48 38.59
CA SER A 11 -30.17 13.78 38.15
C SER A 11 -29.33 14.64 39.11
N ARG A 12 -28.27 15.36 38.71
CA ARG A 12 -27.35 15.47 37.54
C ARG A 12 -26.28 16.50 38.00
N ASN A 13 -25.00 16.33 37.64
CA ASN A 13 -24.19 17.35 36.93
C ASN A 13 -22.69 16.98 36.79
N LYS A 14 -22.31 16.60 35.54
CA LYS A 14 -21.17 17.07 34.70
C LYS A 14 -19.73 17.05 35.32
N LYS A 15 -18.67 16.43 34.74
CA LYS A 15 -18.25 16.22 33.32
C LYS A 15 -17.30 14.99 33.14
N PHE A 16 -17.49 14.24 32.03
CA PHE A 16 -16.60 13.41 31.15
C PHE A 16 -15.37 12.68 31.75
N LEU A 17 -15.11 11.35 31.70
CA LEU A 17 -15.40 10.18 30.83
C LEU A 17 -14.57 10.02 29.52
N CYS A 18 -13.44 9.33 29.64
CA CYS A 18 -12.92 8.22 28.82
C CYS A 18 -12.38 7.21 29.87
N GLY A 19 -12.69 5.92 29.95
CA GLY A 19 -13.17 4.97 28.95
C GLY A 19 -12.27 3.73 28.98
N ILE A 20 -12.08 3.09 30.14
CA ILE A 20 -11.49 1.74 30.23
C ILE A 20 -12.57 0.82 30.79
N ILE A 21 -13.08 -0.03 29.90
CA ILE A 21 -13.92 -1.18 30.23
C ILE A 21 -12.97 -2.24 30.79
N LEU A 22 -12.80 -2.27 32.11
CA LEU A 22 -12.21 -3.42 32.78
C LEU A 22 -13.32 -4.46 32.95
N TYR A 23 -13.20 -5.56 32.20
CA TYR A 23 -13.97 -6.78 32.43
C TYR A 23 -13.69 -7.26 33.88
N PHE A 24 -14.54 -6.85 34.83
CA PHE A 24 -14.70 -7.60 36.05
C PHE A 24 -15.52 -8.85 35.70
N LEU A 25 -14.84 -9.88 35.21
CA LEU A 25 -15.26 -11.24 35.51
C LEU A 25 -15.17 -11.36 37.03
N MET A 26 -16.29 -11.15 37.71
CA MET A 26 -16.48 -11.71 39.04
C MET A 26 -16.34 -13.22 38.87
N LEU A 27 -15.13 -13.74 39.09
CA LEU A 27 -14.92 -15.15 39.38
C LEU A 27 -15.22 -15.32 40.87
N PRO A 28 -16.38 -15.91 41.20
CA PRO A 28 -16.74 -16.13 42.57
C PRO A 28 -15.88 -17.30 43.08
N TRP A 29 -15.29 -17.13 44.28
CA TRP A 29 -14.61 -18.19 45.06
C TRP A 29 -13.18 -18.59 44.64
N MET A 30 -12.22 -17.67 44.72
CA MET A 30 -10.77 -17.94 44.49
C MET A 30 -10.02 -18.47 45.73
N TYR A 31 -10.67 -19.37 46.46
CA TYR A 31 -10.05 -20.38 47.32
C TYR A 31 -11.11 -21.47 47.39
N GLY A 32 -11.07 -22.42 46.46
CA GLY A 32 -11.74 -23.68 46.69
C GLY A 32 -11.28 -24.22 48.03
N ALA A 33 -12.14 -24.92 48.77
CA ALA A 33 -11.77 -25.64 49.99
C ALA A 33 -10.75 -26.79 49.72
N ASN A 34 -10.07 -26.74 48.58
CA ASN A 34 -9.32 -27.78 47.90
C ASN A 34 -7.81 -27.54 47.96
N GLY A 35 -7.30 -26.60 48.76
CA GLY A 35 -5.89 -26.52 49.22
C GLY A 35 -4.79 -26.39 48.16
N VAL A 36 -5.11 -26.03 46.92
CA VAL A 36 -4.18 -25.76 45.80
C VAL A 36 -4.65 -24.48 45.10
N SER A 37 -3.73 -23.65 44.60
CA SER A 37 -4.11 -22.41 43.91
C SER A 37 -4.83 -22.71 42.58
N ASP A 38 -5.93 -21.99 42.31
CA ASP A 38 -6.68 -22.10 41.06
C ASP A 38 -5.82 -21.71 39.84
N ILE A 39 -4.79 -20.87 40.02
CA ILE A 39 -3.84 -20.49 38.97
C ILE A 39 -2.91 -21.65 38.64
N TYR A 40 -2.41 -22.36 39.65
CA TYR A 40 -1.63 -23.58 39.44
C TYR A 40 -2.45 -24.65 38.72
N MET A 41 -3.74 -24.76 39.07
CA MET A 41 -4.66 -25.65 38.36
C MET A 41 -4.88 -25.22 36.91
N TRP A 42 -5.09 -23.93 36.65
CA TRP A 42 -5.26 -23.41 35.30
C TRP A 42 -4.00 -23.58 34.44
N TYR A 43 -2.83 -23.20 34.95
CA TYR A 43 -1.54 -23.25 34.23
C TYR A 43 -1.19 -24.67 33.79
N HIS A 44 -1.42 -25.66 34.66
CA HIS A 44 -1.18 -27.07 34.33
C HIS A 44 -2.41 -27.79 33.76
N ASN A 45 -3.49 -27.07 33.46
CA ASN A 45 -4.74 -27.62 32.94
C ASN A 45 -5.30 -28.78 33.79
N LEU A 46 -5.27 -28.62 35.11
CA LEU A 46 -5.73 -29.58 36.11
C LEU A 46 -7.16 -29.27 36.55
N THR A 47 -7.89 -30.33 36.89
CA THR A 47 -9.22 -30.27 37.49
C THR A 47 -9.17 -30.69 38.96
N GLU A 48 -10.25 -30.48 39.73
CA GLU A 48 -10.28 -30.89 41.14
C GLU A 48 -10.04 -32.38 41.34
N THR A 49 -10.44 -33.21 40.37
CA THR A 49 -10.23 -34.67 40.41
C THR A 49 -8.75 -35.07 40.25
N ASP A 50 -7.92 -34.19 39.71
CA ASP A 50 -6.50 -34.45 39.49
C ASP A 50 -5.66 -34.19 40.75
N LEU A 51 -6.16 -33.39 41.70
CA LEU A 51 -5.38 -32.93 42.86
C LEU A 51 -4.90 -34.07 43.77
N ASP A 52 -5.70 -35.13 43.89
CA ASP A 52 -5.38 -36.30 44.72
C ASP A 52 -4.84 -37.47 43.88
N SER A 53 -4.60 -37.25 42.58
CA SER A 53 -4.00 -38.23 41.68
C SER A 53 -2.47 -38.15 41.72
N ASP A 54 -1.81 -39.30 41.65
CA ASP A 54 -0.37 -39.43 41.43
C ASP A 54 -0.11 -39.50 39.92
N ILE A 55 -0.01 -38.33 39.29
CA ILE A 55 0.11 -38.21 37.83
C ILE A 55 1.48 -38.67 37.34
N ALA A 56 2.54 -38.50 38.14
CA ALA A 56 3.90 -38.90 37.73
C ALA A 56 4.26 -40.35 38.10
N GLY A 57 3.42 -41.02 38.90
CA GLY A 57 3.65 -42.39 39.36
C GLY A 57 4.77 -42.54 40.39
N ASP A 58 5.07 -41.48 41.15
CA ASP A 58 6.15 -41.43 42.14
C ASP A 58 5.66 -41.57 43.60
N GLY A 59 4.38 -41.86 43.78
CA GLY A 59 3.73 -42.00 45.08
C GLY A 59 3.27 -40.67 45.69
N HIS A 60 3.38 -39.55 44.97
CA HIS A 60 2.99 -38.23 45.46
C HIS A 60 1.86 -37.63 44.63
N THR A 61 0.81 -37.18 45.32
CA THR A 61 -0.32 -36.52 44.66
C THR A 61 0.08 -35.14 44.13
N VAL A 62 -0.65 -34.64 43.13
CA VAL A 62 -0.51 -33.26 42.62
C VAL A 62 -0.53 -32.22 43.75
N ARG A 63 -1.42 -32.39 44.72
CA ARG A 63 -1.49 -31.57 45.94
C ARG A 63 -0.21 -31.61 46.76
N THR A 64 0.39 -32.78 46.89
CA THR A 64 1.65 -32.95 47.62
C THR A 64 2.78 -32.22 46.89
N LYS A 65 2.82 -32.32 45.56
CA LYS A 65 3.83 -31.64 44.73
C LYS A 65 3.71 -30.13 44.78
N TYR A 66 2.48 -29.61 44.66
CA TYR A 66 2.20 -28.19 44.84
C TYR A 66 2.71 -27.65 46.18
N ALA A 67 2.51 -28.40 47.26
CA ALA A 67 2.93 -28.01 48.60
C ALA A 67 4.46 -27.97 48.79
N TYR A 68 5.21 -28.56 47.87
CA TYR A 68 6.68 -28.58 47.84
C TYR A 68 7.28 -27.79 46.67
N GLY A 69 6.45 -27.11 45.87
CA GLY A 69 6.91 -26.23 44.78
C GLY A 69 7.19 -26.95 43.46
N TYR A 70 6.74 -28.20 43.31
CA TYR A 70 6.99 -29.01 42.12
C TYR A 70 5.79 -28.99 41.18
N GLY A 71 6.07 -29.09 39.88
CA GLY A 71 5.06 -29.30 38.86
C GLY A 71 4.36 -30.66 39.01
N PRO A 72 3.12 -30.82 38.50
CA PRO A 72 2.34 -32.04 38.70
C PRO A 72 2.97 -33.27 38.01
N TYR A 73 3.74 -33.04 36.94
CA TYR A 73 4.43 -34.07 36.16
C TYR A 73 5.88 -34.30 36.61
N GLU A 74 6.42 -33.46 37.48
CA GLU A 74 7.83 -33.53 37.88
C GLU A 74 8.04 -34.63 38.94
N PRO A 75 9.00 -35.55 38.76
CA PRO A 75 9.20 -36.64 39.69
C PRO A 75 9.80 -36.14 41.01
N LEU A 76 9.06 -36.27 42.12
CA LEU A 76 9.47 -35.87 43.46
C LEU A 76 10.36 -36.95 44.09
N THR A 77 11.60 -37.05 43.62
CA THR A 77 12.48 -38.16 44.06
C THR A 77 13.17 -37.90 45.39
N LYS A 78 13.50 -36.64 45.74
CA LYS A 78 13.95 -36.17 47.06
C LYS A 78 13.75 -34.64 47.16
N LEU A 79 13.27 -34.15 48.30
CA LEU A 79 13.36 -32.72 48.60
C LEU A 79 14.84 -32.37 48.80
N ASN A 80 15.43 -31.59 47.89
CA ASN A 80 16.82 -31.17 48.01
C ASN A 80 16.90 -30.01 49.01
N PHE A 81 17.63 -30.23 50.11
CA PHE A 81 18.03 -29.17 51.00
C PHE A 81 19.45 -28.74 50.66
N GLY A 82 19.66 -27.44 50.43
CA GLY A 82 20.98 -26.84 50.49
C GLY A 82 21.46 -26.85 51.95
N ILE A 83 22.74 -27.13 52.19
CA ILE A 83 23.32 -27.06 53.54
C ILE A 83 24.54 -26.16 53.47
N GLU A 84 24.51 -25.09 54.24
CA GLU A 84 25.67 -24.22 54.49
C GLU A 84 26.13 -24.44 55.93
N GLN A 85 27.44 -24.51 56.16
CA GLN A 85 27.99 -24.66 57.51
C GLN A 85 28.93 -23.50 57.83
N ASP A 86 28.74 -22.87 58.98
CA ASP A 86 29.62 -21.80 59.45
C ASP A 86 30.89 -22.34 60.12
N ALA A 87 31.83 -21.44 60.40
CA ALA A 87 33.12 -21.77 61.02
C ALA A 87 33.00 -22.34 62.44
N ASP A 88 31.87 -22.08 63.13
CA ASP A 88 31.55 -22.58 64.47
C ASP A 88 30.84 -23.95 64.42
N GLY A 89 30.54 -24.45 63.21
CA GLY A 89 29.96 -25.75 62.94
C GLY A 89 28.43 -25.79 62.96
N ASN A 90 27.75 -24.64 63.03
CA ASN A 90 26.30 -24.53 62.85
C ASN A 90 25.95 -24.74 61.38
N ALA A 91 24.83 -25.40 61.10
CA ALA A 91 24.36 -25.62 59.73
C ALA A 91 23.11 -24.81 59.44
N THR A 92 23.06 -24.09 58.33
CA THR A 92 21.85 -23.49 57.77
C THR A 92 21.33 -24.38 56.67
N LEU A 93 20.10 -24.84 56.79
CA LEU A 93 19.43 -25.61 55.76
C LEU A 93 18.54 -24.69 54.93
N HIS A 94 18.68 -24.75 53.62
CA HIS A 94 17.96 -23.96 52.62
C HIS A 94 17.06 -24.87 51.78
N TRP A 95 15.87 -24.41 51.41
CA TRP A 95 15.04 -25.07 50.39
C TRP A 95 14.15 -24.10 49.63
N ASP A 96 13.84 -24.47 48.39
CA ASP A 96 12.92 -23.77 47.50
C ASP A 96 11.48 -24.12 47.93
N GLY A 97 10.88 -23.28 48.77
CA GLY A 97 9.49 -23.44 49.21
C GLY A 97 8.49 -22.75 48.29
N THR A 98 7.24 -23.22 48.24
CA THR A 98 6.16 -22.57 47.49
C THR A 98 5.74 -21.28 48.18
N ALA A 99 5.76 -20.16 47.44
CA ALA A 99 5.23 -18.89 47.92
C ALA A 99 3.76 -19.02 48.36
N GLY A 100 3.42 -18.45 49.53
CA GLY A 100 2.07 -18.51 50.09
C GLY A 100 1.76 -19.79 50.89
N VAL A 101 2.62 -20.80 50.84
CA VAL A 101 2.52 -21.99 51.69
C VAL A 101 3.27 -21.75 53.01
N GLY A 102 2.60 -22.04 54.12
CA GLY A 102 3.22 -21.97 55.44
C GLY A 102 4.08 -23.19 55.71
N TYR A 103 5.31 -22.99 56.18
CA TYR A 103 6.19 -24.09 56.54
C TYR A 103 6.53 -24.07 58.03
N GLN A 104 6.65 -25.24 58.64
CA GLN A 104 7.12 -25.37 60.01
C GLN A 104 8.09 -26.54 60.14
N VAL A 105 9.27 -26.25 60.68
CA VAL A 105 10.26 -27.28 61.00
C VAL A 105 9.92 -27.86 62.36
N PHE A 106 9.92 -29.19 62.45
CA PHE A 106 9.81 -29.94 63.69
C PHE A 106 11.12 -30.66 63.96
N SER A 107 11.41 -30.86 65.24
CA SER A 107 12.60 -31.57 65.69
C SER A 107 12.26 -32.72 66.62
N SER A 108 13.12 -33.74 66.64
CA SER A 108 13.02 -34.87 67.57
C SER A 108 14.40 -35.44 67.91
N THR A 109 14.47 -36.12 69.05
CA THR A 109 15.61 -36.97 69.45
C THR A 109 15.51 -38.37 68.88
N ASN A 110 14.35 -38.76 68.32
CA ASN A 110 14.05 -40.10 67.81
C ASN A 110 13.48 -40.05 66.39
N LEU A 111 14.26 -40.46 65.39
CA LEU A 111 13.85 -40.46 63.98
C LEU A 111 12.58 -41.29 63.73
N LEU A 112 12.43 -42.39 64.47
CA LEU A 112 11.31 -43.33 64.36
C LEU A 112 10.23 -43.07 65.42
N GLY A 113 10.32 -41.96 66.15
CA GLY A 113 9.38 -41.57 67.19
C GLY A 113 7.99 -41.30 66.64
N LYS A 114 6.97 -41.52 67.49
CA LYS A 114 5.58 -41.24 67.11
C LYS A 114 5.38 -39.76 66.81
N LYS A 115 4.29 -39.40 66.11
CA LYS A 115 4.01 -38.02 65.68
C LYS A 115 4.08 -37.01 66.82
N GLU A 116 3.73 -37.42 68.04
CA GLU A 116 3.71 -36.61 69.26
C GLU A 116 5.11 -36.33 69.84
N GLU A 117 6.13 -37.10 69.44
CA GLU A 117 7.54 -36.93 69.83
C GLU A 117 8.30 -35.91 68.95
N TRP A 118 7.61 -35.34 67.97
CA TRP A 118 8.14 -34.30 67.09
C TRP A 118 7.57 -32.95 67.51
N THR A 119 8.42 -32.09 68.07
CA THR A 119 8.03 -30.78 68.57
C THR A 119 8.39 -29.68 67.58
N PRO A 120 7.59 -28.60 67.46
CA PRO A 120 7.94 -27.44 66.66
C PRO A 120 9.33 -26.89 67.01
N PHE A 121 10.20 -26.77 66.02
CA PHE A 121 11.53 -26.19 66.15
C PHE A 121 11.53 -24.71 65.74
N THR A 122 10.81 -24.37 64.66
CA THR A 122 10.59 -22.99 64.22
C THR A 122 9.16 -22.53 64.50
N GLN A 123 8.94 -21.21 64.55
CA GLN A 123 7.61 -20.67 64.31
C GLN A 123 7.16 -21.01 62.87
N ALA A 124 5.87 -20.92 62.60
CA ALA A 124 5.38 -21.08 61.23
C ALA A 124 5.96 -19.95 60.38
N LEU A 125 6.80 -20.33 59.42
CA LEU A 125 7.37 -19.44 58.43
C LEU A 125 6.23 -19.13 57.44
N LEU A 126 5.59 -17.97 57.58
CA LEU A 126 4.95 -17.33 56.43
C LEU A 126 6.09 -16.76 55.58
N LEU A 127 5.96 -16.79 54.25
CA LEU A 127 6.51 -15.83 53.26
C LEU A 127 7.42 -16.40 52.12
N THR A 128 7.35 -15.70 50.97
CA THR A 128 8.38 -15.15 50.01
C THR A 128 9.50 -15.92 49.28
N HIS A 129 9.62 -17.25 49.27
CA HIS A 129 10.77 -17.98 48.66
C HIS A 129 12.11 -17.81 49.41
N ASP A 130 12.97 -18.83 49.33
CA ASP A 130 14.16 -19.13 50.15
C ASP A 130 13.91 -19.26 51.66
N SER A 131 13.38 -20.43 52.04
CA SER A 131 13.23 -20.76 53.45
C SER A 131 14.52 -21.34 54.01
N GLN A 132 14.97 -20.75 55.12
CA GLN A 132 16.16 -21.21 55.83
C GLN A 132 15.90 -21.44 57.31
N PHE A 133 16.57 -22.42 57.90
CA PHE A 133 16.64 -22.54 59.35
C PHE A 133 18.03 -22.95 59.82
N ALA A 134 18.44 -22.39 60.96
CA ALA A 134 19.73 -22.68 61.58
C ALA A 134 19.62 -23.89 62.53
N VAL A 135 20.62 -24.78 62.43
CA VAL A 135 20.87 -25.93 63.29
C VAL A 135 22.14 -25.66 64.09
N PRO A 136 22.03 -25.43 65.40
CA PRO A 136 23.18 -25.15 66.25
C PRO A 136 24.17 -26.33 66.36
N ALA A 137 25.46 -26.05 66.43
CA ALA A 137 26.54 -27.03 66.51
C ALA A 137 26.53 -27.87 67.80
N ASN A 138 25.96 -27.32 68.89
CA ASN A 138 25.92 -27.93 70.22
C ASN A 138 25.05 -29.19 70.33
N ASN A 139 24.19 -29.47 69.33
CA ASN A 139 23.37 -30.69 69.25
C ASN A 139 24.15 -32.00 68.99
N LYS A 140 25.49 -31.93 68.79
CA LYS A 140 26.31 -33.11 68.43
C LYS A 140 26.71 -34.00 69.61
N THR A 141 26.65 -33.54 70.87
CA THR A 141 27.23 -34.28 72.02
C THR A 141 26.27 -34.60 73.16
N ASP A 142 25.08 -34.03 73.20
CA ASP A 142 24.05 -34.30 74.23
C ASP A 142 22.95 -35.24 73.67
N PRO A 143 22.64 -36.40 74.29
CA PRO A 143 21.55 -37.28 73.86
C PRO A 143 20.14 -36.70 74.09
N SER A 144 20.00 -35.68 74.93
CA SER A 144 18.72 -35.04 75.25
C SER A 144 18.30 -33.94 74.27
N GLN A 145 19.18 -33.58 73.32
CA GLN A 145 18.95 -32.51 72.35
C GLN A 145 18.51 -33.05 70.98
N ALA A 146 17.79 -32.22 70.21
CA ALA A 146 17.24 -32.56 68.90
C ALA A 146 18.33 -33.03 67.91
N ARG A 147 18.07 -34.16 67.23
CA ARG A 147 19.00 -34.78 66.25
C ARG A 147 18.39 -34.97 64.87
N PHE A 148 17.08 -34.93 64.78
CA PHE A 148 16.34 -35.13 63.54
C PHE A 148 15.41 -33.95 63.33
N TYR A 149 15.35 -33.48 62.09
CA TYR A 149 14.49 -32.39 61.66
C TYR A 149 13.58 -32.90 60.55
N ARG A 150 12.32 -32.46 60.58
CA ARG A 150 11.38 -32.68 59.48
C ARG A 150 10.72 -31.37 59.12
N LEU A 151 10.52 -31.15 57.84
CA LEU A 151 9.71 -30.06 57.32
C LEU A 151 8.26 -30.53 57.24
N ALA A 152 7.32 -29.70 57.69
CA ALA A 152 5.90 -29.93 57.47
C ALA A 152 5.23 -28.67 56.95
N VAL A 153 4.35 -28.86 55.97
CA VAL A 153 3.47 -27.82 55.45
C VAL A 153 2.37 -27.56 56.48
N ARG A 154 2.17 -26.29 56.84
CA ARG A 154 1.12 -25.83 57.73
C ARG A 154 0.09 -25.06 56.91
N ASN A 155 -1.17 -25.46 57.01
CA ASN A 155 -2.29 -24.61 56.60
C ASN A 155 -2.29 -23.37 57.50
N ILE A 156 -1.72 -22.29 56.99
CA ILE A 156 -1.92 -20.97 57.58
C ILE A 156 -3.20 -20.46 56.91
N PRO A 157 -4.33 -20.33 57.64
CA PRO A 157 -5.50 -19.71 57.06
C PRO A 157 -5.10 -18.32 56.57
N ALA A 158 -5.34 -18.04 55.28
CA ALA A 158 -5.17 -16.71 54.72
C ALA A 158 -5.79 -15.71 55.69
N LEU A 159 -5.02 -14.71 56.14
CA LEU A 159 -5.55 -13.66 56.98
C LEU A 159 -6.75 -13.03 56.25
N PRO A 160 -7.88 -12.73 56.94
CA PRO A 160 -8.99 -12.05 56.31
C PRO A 160 -8.50 -10.70 55.75
N GLY A 161 -8.36 -10.60 54.42
CA GLY A 161 -7.86 -9.41 53.74
C GLY A 161 -6.62 -9.61 52.85
N ALA A 162 -5.92 -10.75 52.91
CA ALA A 162 -4.89 -11.11 51.93
C ALA A 162 -5.55 -11.98 50.84
N PHE A 163 -6.17 -11.31 49.86
CA PHE A 163 -6.89 -11.98 48.76
C PHE A 163 -5.96 -12.53 47.66
N PHE A 164 -4.66 -12.27 47.77
CA PHE A 164 -3.62 -12.76 46.86
C PHE A 164 -2.42 -13.23 47.69
N SER A 165 -1.81 -14.34 47.30
CA SER A 165 -0.46 -14.71 47.72
C SER A 165 0.56 -13.72 47.13
N LEU A 166 1.75 -13.60 47.71
CA LEU A 166 2.81 -12.73 47.16
C LEU A 166 3.25 -13.17 45.75
N PHE A 167 3.02 -14.42 45.37
CA PHE A 167 3.20 -14.92 44.00
C PHE A 167 2.11 -14.41 43.06
N GLU A 168 0.87 -14.32 43.52
CA GLU A 168 -0.24 -13.72 42.78
C GLU A 168 -0.11 -12.19 42.69
N GLU A 169 0.47 -11.54 43.70
CA GLU A 169 0.92 -10.15 43.61
C GLU A 169 2.09 -9.98 42.63
N ALA A 170 3.02 -10.95 42.53
CA ALA A 170 4.13 -10.94 41.56
C ALA A 170 3.67 -11.20 40.11
N LEU A 171 2.65 -12.04 39.91
CA LEU A 171 1.99 -12.25 38.60
C LEU A 171 1.17 -11.02 38.15
N LEU A 172 0.60 -10.28 39.10
CA LEU A 172 -0.09 -9.00 38.84
C LEU A 172 0.89 -7.81 38.73
N ALA A 173 2.10 -7.93 39.27
CA ALA A 173 3.17 -6.95 39.17
C ALA A 173 4.08 -7.26 37.97
N LYS A 174 3.62 -6.94 36.76
CA LYS A 174 4.54 -6.60 35.67
C LYS A 174 5.45 -5.47 36.20
N ALA A 175 6.75 -5.75 36.32
CA ALA A 175 7.85 -4.84 36.64
C ALA A 175 8.20 -4.57 38.12
N ASP A 176 8.74 -5.56 38.85
CA ASP A 176 9.65 -5.27 39.97
C ASP A 176 11.10 -5.64 39.62
N PRO A 177 12.00 -4.63 39.46
CA PRO A 177 13.44 -4.82 39.27
C PRO A 177 14.16 -5.53 40.43
N ALA A 178 13.48 -5.83 41.55
CA ALA A 178 14.08 -6.54 42.68
C ALA A 178 14.38 -8.03 42.41
N TRP A 179 13.94 -8.58 41.26
CA TRP A 179 14.06 -10.00 40.89
C TRP A 179 14.79 -10.21 39.56
N ASP A 180 15.93 -9.54 39.44
CA ASP A 180 16.88 -9.60 38.31
C ASP A 180 18.25 -10.03 38.89
N ARG A 181 18.50 -11.34 38.95
CA ARG A 181 19.65 -11.92 39.65
C ARG A 181 20.96 -11.68 38.93
N ASP A 182 20.92 -11.57 37.62
CA ASP A 182 22.09 -11.30 36.79
C ASP A 182 22.28 -9.80 36.48
N GLN A 183 21.31 -8.97 36.90
CA GLN A 183 21.29 -7.51 36.79
C GLN A 183 21.31 -7.03 35.33
N ASN A 184 20.72 -7.80 34.42
CA ASN A 184 20.68 -7.49 32.99
C ASN A 184 19.49 -6.58 32.60
N GLY A 185 18.53 -6.37 33.50
CA GLY A 185 17.34 -5.53 33.30
C GLY A 185 16.08 -6.30 32.89
N LEU A 186 16.17 -7.61 32.72
CA LEU A 186 15.05 -8.55 32.56
C LEU A 186 14.73 -9.18 33.92
N SER A 187 13.47 -9.57 34.17
CA SER A 187 13.18 -10.34 35.38
C SER A 187 13.48 -11.82 35.16
N ASP A 188 14.04 -12.48 36.19
CA ASP A 188 14.36 -13.91 36.16
C ASP A 188 13.14 -14.76 35.74
N LEU A 189 11.93 -14.35 36.17
CA LEU A 189 10.68 -15.06 35.86
C LEU A 189 10.29 -14.91 34.39
N TRP A 190 10.50 -13.74 33.79
CA TRP A 190 10.22 -13.51 32.37
C TRP A 190 11.19 -14.32 31.51
N GLU A 191 12.48 -14.27 31.83
CA GLU A 191 13.51 -15.07 31.14
C GLU A 191 13.23 -16.57 31.23
N TRP A 192 12.86 -17.06 32.42
CA TRP A 192 12.52 -18.46 32.62
C TRP A 192 11.25 -18.90 31.88
N ASN A 193 10.26 -18.01 31.77
CA ASN A 193 9.00 -18.31 31.10
C ASN A 193 9.17 -18.53 29.60
N TYR A 194 10.07 -17.78 28.95
CA TYR A 194 10.24 -17.82 27.50
C TYR A 194 11.45 -18.65 27.04
N PHE A 195 12.56 -18.63 27.78
CA PHE A 195 13.81 -19.28 27.36
C PHE A 195 14.20 -20.49 28.21
N HIS A 196 13.56 -20.69 29.37
CA HIS A 196 13.89 -21.73 30.35
C HIS A 196 15.37 -21.71 30.82
N VAL A 197 16.01 -20.55 30.69
CA VAL A 197 17.38 -20.24 31.13
C VAL A 197 17.42 -18.78 31.59
N LEU A 198 18.30 -18.47 32.54
CA LEU A 198 18.59 -17.10 32.99
C LEU A 198 19.83 -16.57 32.25
N GLY A 199 20.02 -15.25 32.13
CA GLY A 199 21.18 -14.69 31.43
C GLY A 199 20.95 -14.40 29.95
N ASN A 200 19.71 -14.18 29.53
CA ASN A 200 19.41 -13.84 28.15
C ASN A 200 19.85 -12.40 27.87
N ASP A 201 20.48 -12.17 26.71
CA ASP A 201 20.91 -10.83 26.34
C ASP A 201 19.68 -9.91 26.17
N PRO A 202 19.56 -8.83 26.95
CA PRO A 202 18.43 -7.90 26.85
C PRO A 202 18.31 -7.22 25.47
N ASN A 203 19.40 -7.19 24.70
CA ASN A 203 19.45 -6.60 23.35
C ASN A 203 19.32 -7.64 22.23
N ALA A 204 19.20 -8.92 22.56
CA ALA A 204 18.95 -9.93 21.54
C ALA A 204 17.52 -9.81 21.00
N ASP A 205 17.36 -10.32 19.78
CA ASP A 205 16.11 -10.42 19.03
C ASP A 205 16.01 -11.88 18.54
N PRO A 206 15.50 -12.79 19.40
CA PRO A 206 15.54 -14.22 19.14
C PRO A 206 14.60 -14.67 18.01
N ASP A 207 13.51 -13.94 17.78
CA ASP A 207 12.49 -14.25 16.77
C ASP A 207 12.63 -13.44 15.47
N GLY A 208 13.47 -12.41 15.47
CA GLY A 208 13.89 -11.65 14.29
C GLY A 208 12.89 -10.59 13.85
N ASP A 209 12.01 -10.13 14.72
CA ASP A 209 11.02 -9.09 14.41
C ASP A 209 11.54 -7.65 14.54
N GLY A 210 12.77 -7.49 15.02
CA GLY A 210 13.44 -6.22 15.22
C GLY A 210 13.17 -5.57 16.57
N VAL A 211 12.41 -6.21 17.46
CA VAL A 211 12.21 -5.80 18.85
C VAL A 211 13.17 -6.59 19.75
N THR A 212 13.88 -5.88 20.61
CA THR A 212 14.80 -6.53 21.56
C THR A 212 14.04 -7.16 22.74
N ASN A 213 14.58 -8.21 23.34
CA ASN A 213 14.07 -8.84 24.57
C ASN A 213 13.64 -7.84 25.66
N ILE A 214 14.43 -6.79 25.94
CA ILE A 214 14.05 -5.78 26.94
C ILE A 214 12.86 -4.92 26.50
N GLY A 215 12.75 -4.65 25.20
CA GLY A 215 11.61 -3.95 24.61
C GLY A 215 10.33 -4.79 24.78
N GLU A 216 10.44 -6.08 24.53
CA GLU A 216 9.35 -7.03 24.71
C GLU A 216 9.00 -7.30 26.16
N PHE A 217 9.97 -7.36 27.07
CA PHE A 217 9.73 -7.42 28.51
C PHE A 217 8.93 -6.21 29.01
N VAL A 218 9.30 -5.00 28.56
CA VAL A 218 8.61 -3.75 28.91
C VAL A 218 7.21 -3.69 28.29
N ALA A 219 7.04 -4.16 27.05
CA ALA A 219 5.74 -4.29 26.41
C ALA A 219 4.90 -5.45 27.01
N GLY A 220 5.60 -6.42 27.60
CA GLY A 220 5.17 -7.77 27.94
C GLY A 220 4.48 -8.49 26.78
N THR A 221 5.18 -8.52 25.64
CA THR A 221 4.97 -9.39 24.46
C THR A 221 5.80 -10.68 24.60
N ASP A 222 5.73 -11.59 23.62
CA ASP A 222 6.37 -12.91 23.66
C ASP A 222 7.63 -12.94 22.77
N PRO A 223 8.84 -13.02 23.36
CA PRO A 223 10.10 -12.90 22.64
C PRO A 223 10.54 -14.13 21.85
N THR A 224 9.64 -15.09 21.72
CA THR A 224 9.82 -16.28 20.89
C THR A 224 8.88 -16.29 19.70
N VAL A 225 8.01 -15.29 19.59
CA VAL A 225 6.96 -15.21 18.59
C VAL A 225 7.04 -13.85 17.92
N SER A 226 7.55 -13.87 16.69
CA SER A 226 7.62 -12.70 15.83
C SER A 226 6.30 -11.92 15.82
N ASP A 227 6.31 -10.73 16.42
CA ASP A 227 5.17 -9.81 16.45
C ASP A 227 5.03 -9.06 15.10
N VAL A 228 5.75 -9.50 14.06
CA VAL A 228 5.61 -8.99 12.70
C VAL A 228 4.18 -9.22 12.23
N VAL A 229 3.39 -8.17 12.38
CA VAL A 229 2.12 -8.03 11.71
C VAL A 229 2.39 -8.11 10.21
N ASN A 230 1.94 -9.20 9.56
CA ASN A 230 2.03 -9.31 8.11
C ASN A 230 1.09 -8.28 7.47
N TYR A 231 1.67 -7.16 7.03
CA TYR A 231 0.96 -6.13 6.30
C TYR A 231 0.86 -6.50 4.82
N GLU A 232 -0.37 -6.62 4.33
CA GLU A 232 -0.67 -6.95 2.95
C GLU A 232 -1.26 -5.74 2.21
N VAL A 233 -0.78 -5.50 0.99
CA VAL A 233 -1.42 -4.54 0.08
C VAL A 233 -2.66 -5.18 -0.53
N GLN A 234 -3.83 -4.67 -0.14
CA GLN A 234 -5.13 -5.13 -0.60
C GLN A 234 -5.48 -4.60 -1.99
N SER A 235 -5.18 -3.34 -2.24
CA SER A 235 -5.43 -2.73 -3.54
C SER A 235 -4.54 -1.53 -3.79
N ILE A 236 -4.31 -1.27 -5.08
CA ILE A 236 -3.72 -0.05 -5.59
C ILE A 236 -4.68 0.50 -6.63
N THR A 237 -5.12 1.73 -6.45
CA THR A 237 -6.09 2.37 -7.34
C THR A 237 -5.56 3.72 -7.80
N VAL A 238 -5.63 3.98 -9.10
CA VAL A 238 -5.35 5.29 -9.66
C VAL A 238 -6.57 6.18 -9.49
N MET A 239 -6.32 7.38 -8.98
CA MET A 239 -7.35 8.33 -8.61
C MET A 239 -7.38 9.48 -9.61
N ASN A 240 -8.50 10.19 -9.68
CA ASN A 240 -8.68 11.31 -10.58
C ASN A 240 -7.52 12.32 -10.40
N PRO A 241 -6.77 12.65 -11.47
CA PRO A 241 -5.54 13.42 -11.38
C PRO A 241 -5.73 14.88 -10.97
N THR A 242 -6.95 15.41 -11.11
CA THR A 242 -7.27 16.83 -10.86
C THR A 242 -8.33 17.06 -9.77
N GLY A 243 -9.02 16.01 -9.31
CA GLY A 243 -10.06 16.12 -8.27
C GLY A 243 -9.48 16.31 -6.87
N THR A 244 -10.27 16.84 -5.93
CA THR A 244 -9.87 16.94 -4.51
C THR A 244 -10.41 15.80 -3.65
N ASP A 245 -11.37 15.04 -4.17
CA ASP A 245 -12.21 14.06 -3.46
C ASP A 245 -11.66 12.63 -3.47
N TRP A 246 -10.42 12.41 -3.95
CA TRP A 246 -9.81 11.08 -4.10
C TRP A 246 -10.81 10.09 -4.71
N ALA A 247 -11.54 10.53 -5.75
CA ALA A 247 -12.41 9.68 -6.55
C ALA A 247 -11.59 8.87 -7.55
N GLU A 248 -12.05 7.68 -7.93
CA GLU A 248 -11.37 6.84 -8.92
C GLU A 248 -11.34 7.53 -10.29
N THR A 249 -10.27 7.29 -11.06
CA THR A 249 -10.21 7.78 -12.43
C THR A 249 -11.09 6.92 -13.35
N ASP A 250 -11.61 7.52 -14.41
CA ASP A 250 -12.15 6.77 -15.54
C ASP A 250 -10.98 6.05 -16.23
N ASN A 251 -11.08 4.74 -16.45
CA ASN A 251 -10.03 3.94 -17.08
C ASN A 251 -9.83 4.25 -18.58
N THR A 252 -10.69 5.09 -19.15
CA THR A 252 -10.58 5.66 -20.50
C THR A 252 -9.85 7.00 -20.54
N ALA A 253 -9.54 7.59 -19.38
CA ALA A 253 -8.85 8.88 -19.30
C ALA A 253 -7.33 8.71 -19.36
N VAL A 254 -6.68 9.63 -20.09
CA VAL A 254 -5.23 9.83 -20.06
C VAL A 254 -4.89 10.90 -19.03
N ILE A 255 -3.86 10.68 -18.22
CA ILE A 255 -3.32 11.68 -17.29
C ILE A 255 -2.47 12.67 -18.10
N LEU A 256 -2.96 13.91 -18.21
CA LEU A 256 -2.31 14.98 -18.97
C LEU A 256 -1.11 15.57 -18.23
N ARG A 257 -0.27 16.33 -18.95
CA ARG A 257 0.96 17.00 -18.44
C ARG A 257 0.74 17.92 -17.23
N ASP A 258 -0.47 18.44 -17.04
CA ASP A 258 -0.85 19.28 -15.90
C ASP A 258 -1.54 18.50 -14.76
N GLY A 259 -1.73 17.20 -14.92
CA GLY A 259 -2.29 16.31 -13.91
C GLY A 259 -1.22 15.64 -13.06
N ASN A 260 -1.51 15.42 -11.77
CA ASN A 260 -0.64 14.62 -10.91
C ASN A 260 -0.99 13.14 -11.02
N LEU A 261 -0.01 12.25 -10.86
CA LEU A 261 -0.31 10.87 -10.47
C LEU A 261 -0.90 10.90 -9.08
N ARG A 262 -2.04 10.26 -8.89
CA ARG A 262 -2.64 10.06 -7.57
C ARG A 262 -2.94 8.59 -7.37
N LEU A 263 -2.37 8.01 -6.32
CA LEU A 263 -2.54 6.59 -5.98
C LEU A 263 -3.15 6.46 -4.60
N LYS A 264 -4.14 5.59 -4.47
CA LYS A 264 -4.64 5.12 -3.19
C LYS A 264 -4.22 3.67 -3.02
N ILE A 265 -3.42 3.41 -1.99
CA ILE A 265 -2.95 2.08 -1.62
C ILE A 265 -3.62 1.68 -0.32
N VAL A 266 -4.33 0.56 -0.31
CA VAL A 266 -5.00 0.05 0.88
C VAL A 266 -4.19 -1.11 1.46
N ILE A 267 -3.90 -1.05 2.76
CA ILE A 267 -3.09 -2.03 3.50
C ILE A 267 -3.92 -2.62 4.63
N THR A 268 -3.77 -3.93 4.88
CA THR A 268 -4.37 -4.64 6.02
C THR A 268 -3.32 -5.47 6.75
N PRO A 269 -3.40 -5.62 8.08
CA PRO A 269 -4.28 -4.87 8.99
C PRO A 269 -3.87 -3.39 9.09
N ALA A 270 -4.66 -2.59 9.80
CA ALA A 270 -4.40 -1.17 9.98
C ALA A 270 -3.01 -0.93 10.59
N LEU A 271 -2.23 -0.07 9.93
CA LEU A 271 -1.01 0.53 10.43
C LEU A 271 -1.36 1.62 11.46
N PRO A 272 -0.49 1.86 12.46
CA PRO A 272 -0.72 2.88 13.48
C PRO A 272 -0.52 4.30 12.92
N ASP A 273 0.51 4.52 12.10
CA ASP A 273 0.83 5.82 11.50
C ASP A 273 1.69 5.71 10.23
N LEU A 274 1.92 6.85 9.57
CA LEU A 274 2.76 6.96 8.38
C LEU A 274 4.22 6.60 8.66
N ALA A 275 4.76 6.94 9.83
CA ALA A 275 6.16 6.68 10.17
C ALA A 275 6.44 5.18 10.19
N THR A 276 5.52 4.41 10.78
CA THR A 276 5.53 2.95 10.79
C THR A 276 5.44 2.40 9.37
N ALA A 277 4.52 2.91 8.55
CA ALA A 277 4.38 2.50 7.16
C ALA A 277 5.68 2.69 6.34
N LEU A 278 6.38 3.80 6.54
CA LEU A 278 7.62 4.13 5.83
C LEU A 278 8.87 3.42 6.40
N ALA A 279 8.79 2.93 7.64
CA ALA A 279 9.85 2.14 8.27
C ALA A 279 9.80 0.66 7.83
N LEU A 280 8.64 0.17 7.39
CA LEU A 280 8.51 -1.18 6.87
C LEU A 280 9.41 -1.39 5.64
N PRO A 281 10.12 -2.52 5.56
CA PRO A 281 10.92 -2.87 4.39
C PRO A 281 10.07 -2.75 3.13
N ASP A 282 10.64 -2.10 2.10
CA ASP A 282 10.05 -2.00 0.76
C ASP A 282 8.75 -1.18 0.62
N PHE A 283 8.09 -0.76 1.71
CA PHE A 283 6.89 0.09 1.67
C PHE A 283 7.20 1.57 1.45
N ASN A 284 8.45 2.00 1.63
CA ASN A 284 8.86 3.37 1.34
C ASN A 284 9.30 3.60 -0.12
N LYS A 285 9.14 2.60 -0.99
CA LYS A 285 9.53 2.68 -2.40
C LYS A 285 8.38 2.31 -3.32
N LEU A 286 8.06 3.22 -4.21
CA LEU A 286 7.12 3.02 -5.30
C LEU A 286 7.89 2.98 -6.62
N ASN A 287 7.87 1.85 -7.31
CA ASN A 287 8.48 1.75 -8.63
C ASN A 287 7.41 1.89 -9.70
N LEU A 288 7.68 2.75 -10.67
CA LEU A 288 6.78 3.09 -11.76
C LEU A 288 7.52 2.82 -13.07
N ASN A 289 6.80 2.40 -14.08
CA ASN A 289 7.32 2.30 -15.44
C ASN A 289 6.29 2.95 -16.36
N VAL A 290 6.71 4.02 -17.03
CA VAL A 290 5.88 4.74 -18.01
C VAL A 290 6.52 4.57 -19.37
N GLY A 291 5.84 3.90 -20.29
CA GLY A 291 6.33 3.73 -21.67
C GLY A 291 7.68 3.00 -21.78
N GLY A 292 8.02 2.15 -20.81
CA GLY A 292 9.32 1.48 -20.75
C GLY A 292 10.37 2.21 -19.91
N THR A 293 10.11 3.44 -19.46
CA THR A 293 11.02 4.24 -18.63
C THR A 293 10.79 3.96 -17.14
N PRO A 294 11.71 3.26 -16.45
CA PRO A 294 11.57 2.99 -15.02
C PRO A 294 11.89 4.23 -14.18
N LYS A 295 11.09 4.47 -13.14
CA LYS A 295 11.25 5.51 -12.13
C LYS A 295 11.03 4.91 -10.74
N SER A 296 11.93 5.20 -9.81
CA SER A 296 11.77 4.80 -8.40
C SER A 296 11.54 6.04 -7.55
N ILE A 297 10.43 6.04 -6.82
CA ILE A 297 9.98 7.15 -5.99
C ILE A 297 10.06 6.72 -4.53
N THR A 298 10.79 7.48 -3.72
CA THR A 298 10.78 7.32 -2.27
C THR A 298 9.56 8.02 -1.70
N LEU A 299 8.75 7.27 -0.94
CA LEU A 299 7.58 7.80 -0.25
C LEU A 299 8.01 8.51 1.03
N ASP A 300 7.44 9.69 1.27
CA ASP A 300 7.70 10.51 2.44
C ASP A 300 6.45 11.34 2.83
N SER A 301 6.57 12.16 3.87
CA SER A 301 5.48 13.03 4.33
C SER A 301 5.14 14.18 3.37
N ASN A 302 5.94 14.43 2.34
CA ASN A 302 5.69 15.49 1.36
C ASN A 302 4.80 14.99 0.21
N ASN A 303 4.91 13.71 -0.14
CA ASN A 303 4.19 13.10 -1.25
C ASN A 303 3.14 12.06 -0.84
N THR A 304 3.09 11.68 0.44
CA THR A 304 2.18 10.64 0.96
C THR A 304 1.36 11.14 2.14
N GLU A 305 0.04 11.09 2.01
CA GLU A 305 -0.92 11.28 3.10
C GLU A 305 -1.32 9.92 3.68
N PHE A 306 -1.59 9.87 4.99
CA PHE A 306 -1.95 8.65 5.70
C PHE A 306 -3.33 8.76 6.33
N TYR A 307 -4.15 7.74 6.13
CA TYR A 307 -5.44 7.57 6.79
C TYR A 307 -5.53 6.15 7.33
N SER A 308 -6.17 5.97 8.48
CA SER A 308 -6.35 4.64 9.07
C SER A 308 -7.77 4.48 9.62
N THR A 309 -8.28 3.27 9.50
CA THR A 309 -9.53 2.81 10.13
C THR A 309 -9.19 1.79 11.21
N SER A 310 -10.19 1.14 11.81
CA SER A 310 -9.94 0.05 12.76
C SER A 310 -9.37 -1.21 12.10
N THR A 311 -9.42 -1.33 10.78
CA THR A 311 -9.08 -2.57 10.07
C THR A 311 -8.08 -2.40 8.93
N THR A 312 -8.02 -1.21 8.32
CA THR A 312 -7.15 -0.94 7.16
C THR A 312 -6.50 0.43 7.27
N SER A 313 -5.39 0.60 6.55
CA SER A 313 -4.77 1.90 6.31
C SER A 313 -4.78 2.25 4.83
N GLU A 314 -4.83 3.54 4.53
CA GLU A 314 -4.74 4.10 3.19
C GLU A 314 -3.48 4.98 3.11
N LEU A 315 -2.60 4.67 2.16
CA LEU A 315 -1.57 5.58 1.71
C LEU A 315 -2.07 6.29 0.46
N ARG A 316 -2.13 7.61 0.53
CA ARG A 316 -2.63 8.48 -0.51
C ARG A 316 -1.47 9.27 -1.08
N ILE A 317 -0.96 8.82 -2.22
CA ILE A 317 0.29 9.29 -2.80
C ILE A 317 -0.03 10.26 -3.94
N THR A 318 0.64 11.41 -3.96
CA THR A 318 0.55 12.40 -5.05
C THR A 318 1.93 12.66 -5.64
N ILE A 319 2.11 12.37 -6.92
CA ILE A 319 3.38 12.59 -7.64
C ILE A 319 3.13 13.55 -8.80
N PRO A 320 3.79 14.72 -8.82
CA PRO A 320 3.67 15.66 -9.93
C PRO A 320 4.17 15.06 -11.25
N TYR A 321 3.53 15.42 -12.37
CA TYR A 321 3.97 15.02 -13.71
C TYR A 321 5.47 15.31 -13.95
N SER A 322 5.95 16.43 -13.42
CA SER A 322 7.35 16.85 -13.56
C SER A 322 8.40 15.91 -12.96
N VAL A 323 8.00 14.98 -12.08
CA VAL A 323 8.89 13.95 -11.55
C VAL A 323 9.24 12.91 -12.63
N PHE A 324 8.33 12.69 -13.57
CA PHE A 324 8.50 11.72 -14.66
C PHE A 324 9.29 12.32 -15.81
N PHE A 325 8.88 13.52 -16.25
CA PHE A 325 9.28 14.13 -17.51
C PHE A 325 9.97 15.50 -17.35
N GLY A 326 10.32 15.91 -16.13
CA GLY A 326 10.95 17.21 -15.84
C GLY A 326 9.94 18.36 -15.74
N THR A 327 10.41 19.55 -15.33
CA THR A 327 9.56 20.75 -15.40
C THR A 327 9.22 21.01 -16.87
N ALA A 328 7.94 21.24 -17.17
CA ALA A 328 7.48 21.71 -18.48
C ALA A 328 8.05 23.11 -18.75
N THR A 329 9.36 23.20 -18.99
CA THR A 329 10.02 24.42 -19.37
C THR A 329 9.77 24.59 -20.86
N SER A 330 8.65 25.24 -21.15
CA SER A 330 8.32 25.90 -22.43
C SER A 330 8.00 24.90 -23.55
N ALA A 331 6.74 24.73 -23.94
CA ALA A 331 6.21 25.50 -25.07
C ALA A 331 7.35 26.06 -25.94
N ARG A 332 7.77 25.32 -26.99
CA ARG A 332 8.74 25.75 -28.01
C ARG A 332 9.81 26.72 -27.48
N SER A 333 10.94 26.21 -26.97
CA SER A 333 12.15 27.01 -26.93
C SER A 333 12.48 27.44 -28.37
N LEU A 334 12.19 28.70 -28.72
CA LEU A 334 12.45 29.30 -30.04
C LEU A 334 13.96 29.43 -30.37
N ILE A 335 14.84 28.70 -29.69
CA ILE A 335 16.30 28.88 -29.78
C ILE A 335 17.01 27.52 -29.67
N GLN A 336 16.86 26.67 -30.69
CA GLN A 336 18.00 25.87 -31.16
C GLN A 336 18.12 26.08 -32.68
N PRO A 337 19.10 26.87 -33.14
CA PRO A 337 19.38 26.98 -34.56
C PRO A 337 19.92 25.63 -35.04
N MET A 338 19.12 24.95 -35.86
CA MET A 338 19.54 24.17 -37.03
C MET A 338 21.05 23.96 -37.14
N VAL A 339 21.59 22.98 -36.40
CA VAL A 339 22.81 22.31 -36.87
C VAL A 339 22.33 21.04 -37.56
N SER A 340 22.26 21.14 -38.89
CA SER A 340 22.00 20.05 -39.83
C SER A 340 20.53 19.80 -40.22
N GLY A 341 19.93 20.71 -41.00
CA GLY A 341 19.05 20.39 -42.16
C GLY A 341 17.98 19.29 -42.07
N MET A 342 17.59 18.90 -40.87
CA MET A 342 16.62 17.89 -40.51
C MET A 342 15.52 18.63 -39.75
N ILE A 343 14.27 18.24 -39.94
CA ILE A 343 13.26 18.48 -38.91
C ILE A 343 13.76 17.64 -37.72
N GLY A 344 14.61 18.25 -36.90
CA GLY A 344 15.04 17.68 -35.63
C GLY A 344 13.80 17.61 -34.78
N SER A 345 13.51 16.42 -34.27
CA SER A 345 12.43 16.22 -33.34
C SER A 345 12.58 17.23 -32.21
N ASN A 346 11.51 17.96 -31.93
CA ASN A 346 11.39 18.67 -30.65
C ASN A 346 10.65 17.75 -29.69
N ASP A 347 11.06 16.49 -29.69
CA ASP A 347 10.45 15.47 -28.87
C ASP A 347 10.83 15.70 -27.41
N ASN A 348 9.98 15.22 -26.53
CA ASN A 348 10.37 15.05 -25.15
C ASN A 348 11.32 13.85 -24.97
N ASP A 349 11.53 13.00 -25.98
CA ASP A 349 12.02 11.63 -25.80
C ASP A 349 12.92 10.98 -26.89
N ASP A 350 13.39 11.67 -27.93
CA ASP A 350 14.21 11.06 -29.00
C ASP A 350 13.41 10.33 -30.13
N ILE A 351 12.08 10.16 -30.01
CA ILE A 351 11.29 9.19 -30.78
C ILE A 351 10.27 9.86 -31.70
N VAL A 352 10.24 9.42 -32.96
CA VAL A 352 9.21 9.84 -33.92
C VAL A 352 8.02 8.87 -33.87
N GLU A 353 6.90 9.39 -33.39
CA GLU A 353 5.71 8.66 -33.01
C GLU A 353 4.48 9.02 -33.84
N LYS A 354 3.53 8.09 -33.88
CA LYS A 354 2.22 8.31 -34.47
C LYS A 354 1.11 7.75 -33.60
N ALA A 355 0.01 8.47 -33.55
CA ALA A 355 -1.24 8.02 -32.95
C ALA A 355 -2.38 8.12 -33.97
N SER A 356 -3.49 7.44 -33.71
CA SER A 356 -4.71 7.67 -34.48
C SER A 356 -5.98 7.53 -33.67
N PHE A 357 -7.05 8.16 -34.16
CA PHE A 357 -8.41 8.05 -33.67
C PHE A 357 -9.36 7.71 -34.81
N ASP A 358 -10.28 6.79 -34.54
CA ASP A 358 -11.36 6.44 -35.45
C ASP A 358 -12.73 6.43 -34.75
N ALA A 359 -13.65 7.25 -35.26
CA ALA A 359 -15.03 7.32 -34.79
C ALA A 359 -15.90 6.19 -35.37
N ALA A 360 -15.54 4.93 -35.13
CA ALA A 360 -16.30 3.79 -35.65
C ALA A 360 -17.70 3.65 -35.05
N GLY A 361 -18.75 3.81 -35.87
CA GLY A 361 -20.09 3.28 -35.55
C GLY A 361 -20.97 4.11 -34.61
N TYR A 362 -21.05 5.43 -34.80
CA TYR A 362 -22.03 6.23 -34.06
C TYR A 362 -23.50 5.84 -34.40
N PRO A 363 -24.43 5.83 -33.41
CA PRO A 363 -25.87 5.64 -33.61
C PRO A 363 -26.51 6.66 -34.59
N GLY A 364 -26.62 6.28 -35.87
CA GLY A 364 -27.27 7.10 -36.90
C GLY A 364 -26.40 7.43 -38.11
N ALA A 365 -25.17 6.91 -38.19
CA ALA A 365 -24.40 6.93 -39.42
C ALA A 365 -25.11 6.12 -40.53
N SER A 366 -25.12 6.65 -41.76
CA SER A 366 -25.74 5.99 -42.93
C SER A 366 -24.94 4.78 -43.45
N SER A 367 -23.73 4.57 -42.92
CA SER A 367 -22.84 3.44 -43.21
C SER A 367 -22.06 3.04 -41.96
N THR A 368 -21.70 1.76 -41.87
CA THR A 368 -20.78 1.24 -40.84
C THR A 368 -19.36 1.75 -41.11
N SER A 369 -18.72 2.43 -40.16
CA SER A 369 -17.27 2.64 -40.22
C SER A 369 -16.54 1.30 -40.01
N ASN A 370 -15.42 1.14 -40.73
CA ASN A 370 -14.68 -0.11 -40.90
C ASN A 370 -13.26 -0.09 -40.30
N LEU A 371 -12.79 1.04 -39.73
CA LEU A 371 -11.42 1.24 -39.23
C LEU A 371 -10.32 1.13 -40.32
N ASP A 372 -10.68 1.08 -41.60
CA ASP A 372 -9.74 0.65 -42.65
C ASP A 372 -8.65 1.70 -42.94
N ASP A 373 -8.96 2.99 -42.81
CA ASP A 373 -8.03 4.10 -43.03
C ASP A 373 -7.12 4.36 -41.83
N SER A 374 -7.64 4.23 -40.60
CA SER A 374 -6.86 4.27 -39.37
C SER A 374 -5.92 3.06 -39.25
N GLU A 375 -6.36 1.86 -39.68
CA GLU A 375 -5.49 0.69 -39.81
C GLU A 375 -4.45 0.87 -40.93
N MET A 376 -4.81 1.53 -42.03
CA MET A 376 -3.85 1.87 -43.09
C MET A 376 -2.80 2.88 -42.61
N TRP A 377 -3.20 3.88 -41.82
CA TRP A 377 -2.27 4.78 -41.14
C TRP A 377 -1.31 4.00 -40.23
N ARG A 378 -1.84 3.02 -39.48
CA ARG A 378 -1.04 2.15 -38.62
C ARG A 378 -0.05 1.27 -39.38
N THR A 379 -0.40 0.79 -40.57
CA THR A 379 0.42 -0.20 -41.28
C THR A 379 1.33 0.42 -42.34
N ALA A 380 0.90 1.45 -43.06
CA ALA A 380 1.66 2.08 -44.14
C ALA A 380 2.66 3.14 -43.65
N PHE A 381 2.31 3.92 -42.62
CA PHE A 381 3.19 4.97 -42.12
C PHE A 381 4.13 4.43 -41.02
N THR A 382 5.27 3.87 -41.39
CA THR A 382 6.16 3.17 -40.44
C THR A 382 6.87 4.13 -39.47
N ARG A 383 6.26 4.34 -38.30
CA ARG A 383 6.76 5.12 -37.15
C ARG A 383 6.42 4.41 -35.84
N HIS A 384 6.99 4.86 -34.73
CA HIS A 384 6.69 4.29 -33.42
C HIS A 384 5.21 4.53 -33.07
N ASP A 385 4.57 3.54 -32.45
CA ASP A 385 3.13 3.58 -32.20
C ASP A 385 2.88 4.25 -30.83
N GLY A 386 2.37 5.48 -30.84
CA GLY A 386 2.02 6.28 -29.66
C GLY A 386 0.58 6.10 -29.18
N GLY A 387 -0.13 5.05 -29.62
CA GLY A 387 -1.48 4.69 -29.16
C GLY A 387 -2.62 4.88 -30.18
N TYR A 388 -3.68 4.08 -30.03
CA TYR A 388 -4.81 4.02 -30.96
C TYR A 388 -6.17 4.13 -30.27
N LEU A 389 -6.99 5.09 -30.72
CA LEU A 389 -8.32 5.36 -30.18
C LEU A 389 -9.40 4.84 -31.14
N THR A 390 -10.41 4.19 -30.60
CA THR A 390 -11.62 3.81 -31.36
C THR A 390 -12.89 4.17 -30.58
N TRP A 391 -13.95 4.57 -31.29
CA TRP A 391 -15.29 4.63 -30.71
C TRP A 391 -15.81 3.18 -30.54
N ARG A 392 -16.18 2.79 -29.31
CA ARG A 392 -16.50 1.40 -28.91
C ARG A 392 -17.22 0.58 -30.01
N GLY A 393 -16.66 -0.55 -30.44
CA GLY A 393 -17.41 -1.46 -31.33
C GLY A 393 -16.70 -2.65 -31.97
N ARG A 394 -15.37 -2.67 -32.05
CA ARG A 394 -14.63 -3.86 -32.47
C ARG A 394 -13.32 -3.89 -31.72
N ALA A 395 -13.18 -4.82 -30.77
CA ALA A 395 -11.86 -5.22 -30.31
C ALA A 395 -11.14 -5.79 -31.53
N SER A 396 -10.18 -5.04 -32.10
CA SER A 396 -9.30 -5.56 -33.15
C SER A 396 -8.37 -6.67 -32.63
N GLY A 397 -8.46 -7.00 -31.34
CA GLY A 397 -7.57 -7.94 -30.66
C GLY A 397 -6.20 -7.32 -30.33
N LEU A 398 -6.06 -5.99 -30.48
CA LEU A 398 -4.84 -5.24 -30.20
C LEU A 398 -4.87 -4.66 -28.78
N ALA A 399 -3.77 -4.78 -28.05
CA ALA A 399 -3.66 -4.39 -26.64
C ALA A 399 -3.67 -2.86 -26.39
N ALA A 400 -3.64 -2.03 -27.44
CA ALA A 400 -3.46 -0.56 -27.35
C ALA A 400 -4.73 0.27 -27.65
N GLU A 401 -5.90 -0.36 -27.79
CA GLU A 401 -7.15 0.36 -28.08
C GLU A 401 -7.74 1.02 -26.83
N VAL A 402 -7.99 2.34 -26.88
CA VAL A 402 -8.59 3.10 -25.77
C VAL A 402 -9.92 3.72 -26.20
N PRO A 403 -10.99 3.59 -25.37
CA PRO A 403 -12.24 4.28 -25.64
C PRO A 403 -12.06 5.80 -25.60
N LEU A 404 -12.75 6.53 -26.49
CA LEU A 404 -12.66 7.98 -26.58
C LEU A 404 -13.02 8.70 -25.26
N SER A 405 -12.10 9.51 -24.75
CA SER A 405 -12.30 10.53 -23.72
C SER A 405 -11.73 11.88 -24.16
N LEU A 406 -12.17 13.00 -23.56
CA LEU A 406 -11.60 14.31 -23.90
C LEU A 406 -10.09 14.37 -23.66
N SER A 407 -9.61 13.80 -22.55
CA SER A 407 -8.18 13.79 -22.25
C SER A 407 -7.39 12.91 -23.23
N SER A 408 -7.95 11.79 -23.71
CA SER A 408 -7.29 10.99 -24.75
C SER A 408 -7.07 11.76 -26.06
N MET A 409 -8.03 12.61 -26.44
CA MET A 409 -7.92 13.46 -27.62
C MET A 409 -6.95 14.63 -27.40
N GLN A 410 -6.95 15.21 -26.20
CA GLN A 410 -5.99 16.27 -25.82
C GLN A 410 -4.56 15.75 -25.77
N ALA A 411 -4.37 14.51 -25.32
CA ALA A 411 -3.07 13.87 -25.28
C ALA A 411 -2.53 13.59 -26.69
N ALA A 412 -3.38 13.09 -27.59
CA ALA A 412 -3.01 12.72 -28.96
C ALA A 412 -1.83 11.74 -29.06
N GLY A 413 -1.73 10.90 -28.04
CA GLY A 413 -0.71 9.88 -27.84
C GLY A 413 -0.59 9.56 -26.34
N TRP A 414 -0.12 8.36 -26.00
CA TRP A 414 0.10 7.99 -24.60
C TRP A 414 1.05 6.82 -24.41
N ALA A 415 1.57 6.76 -23.19
CA ALA A 415 2.33 5.64 -22.66
C ALA A 415 1.57 4.94 -21.52
N ASP A 416 1.64 3.60 -21.48
CA ASP A 416 1.05 2.82 -20.39
C ASP A 416 1.87 2.98 -19.09
N LEU A 417 1.16 3.11 -17.97
CA LEU A 417 1.73 3.09 -16.63
C LEU A 417 1.67 1.67 -16.06
N LYS A 418 2.82 1.17 -15.59
CA LYS A 418 2.91 0.01 -14.71
C LYS A 418 3.40 0.43 -13.34
N ILE A 419 2.82 -0.16 -12.30
CA ILE A 419 3.13 0.15 -10.90
C ILE A 419 3.69 -1.09 -10.24
N GLN A 420 4.70 -0.94 -9.39
CA GLN A 420 5.14 -2.00 -8.48
C GLN A 420 5.20 -1.48 -7.06
N TYR A 421 4.44 -2.11 -6.17
CA TYR A 421 4.36 -1.73 -4.76
C TYR A 421 3.73 -2.83 -3.86
N PRO A 422 4.44 -3.33 -2.84
CA PRO A 422 5.89 -3.20 -2.64
C PRO A 422 6.61 -3.72 -3.91
N PRO A 423 7.93 -3.51 -4.11
CA PRO A 423 8.63 -3.81 -5.37
C PRO A 423 8.42 -5.23 -5.93
N ALA A 424 8.00 -6.19 -5.11
CA ALA A 424 7.67 -7.55 -5.50
C ALA A 424 6.29 -7.71 -6.18
N ILE A 425 5.34 -6.79 -5.98
CA ILE A 425 3.97 -6.90 -6.52
C ILE A 425 3.80 -5.92 -7.67
N THR A 426 3.50 -6.44 -8.86
CA THR A 426 3.24 -5.63 -10.06
C THR A 426 1.73 -5.46 -10.27
N PHE A 427 1.32 -4.24 -10.56
CA PHE A 427 -0.04 -3.84 -10.86
C PHE A 427 -0.07 -3.15 -12.22
N ASP A 428 -1.01 -3.56 -13.06
CA ASP A 428 -1.32 -2.91 -14.32
C ASP A 428 -2.68 -2.22 -14.17
N PRO A 429 -2.70 -0.91 -13.87
CA PRO A 429 -3.93 -0.18 -13.66
C PRO A 429 -4.65 0.18 -14.97
N GLU A 430 -4.15 -0.25 -16.14
CA GLU A 430 -4.60 0.22 -17.48
C GLU A 430 -4.61 1.76 -17.60
N THR A 431 -3.86 2.43 -16.74
CA THR A 431 -3.75 3.89 -16.68
C THR A 431 -2.68 4.35 -17.65
N ARG A 432 -2.91 5.52 -18.24
CA ARG A 432 -2.06 6.06 -19.31
C ARG A 432 -1.60 7.47 -18.98
N TYR A 433 -0.39 7.77 -19.40
CA TYR A 433 0.21 9.11 -19.33
C TYR A 433 0.25 9.74 -20.71
N GLU A 434 0.00 11.04 -20.77
CA GLU A 434 0.22 11.81 -21.99
C GLU A 434 1.68 11.69 -22.42
N ASP A 435 1.82 11.11 -23.61
CA ASP A 435 3.04 11.00 -24.38
C ASP A 435 2.65 11.38 -25.80
N GLN A 436 2.77 12.67 -26.10
CA GLN A 436 2.08 13.25 -27.24
C GLN A 436 2.86 12.88 -28.50
N ALA A 437 2.21 12.24 -29.46
CA ALA A 437 2.89 11.84 -30.69
C ALA A 437 3.23 13.05 -31.58
N ASP A 438 4.17 12.90 -32.52
CA ASP A 438 4.44 13.91 -33.55
C ASP A 438 3.30 13.96 -34.59
N PHE A 439 2.75 12.78 -34.90
CA PHE A 439 1.76 12.61 -35.97
C PHE A 439 0.45 12.05 -35.44
N PHE A 440 -0.66 12.77 -35.63
CA PHE A 440 -1.96 12.30 -35.18
C PHE A 440 -2.98 12.26 -36.33
N TYR A 441 -3.54 11.07 -36.56
CA TYR A 441 -4.58 10.83 -37.57
C TYR A 441 -5.96 10.74 -36.94
N ILE A 442 -6.93 11.48 -37.44
CA ILE A 442 -8.28 11.55 -36.89
C ILE A 442 -9.29 11.26 -38.01
N SER A 443 -9.89 10.06 -37.97
CA SER A 443 -11.03 9.67 -38.78
C SER A 443 -12.34 9.89 -38.04
N SER A 444 -13.11 10.86 -38.51
CA SER A 444 -14.41 11.21 -37.94
C SER A 444 -15.20 12.08 -38.91
N HIS A 445 -16.52 12.03 -38.81
CA HIS A 445 -17.35 13.06 -39.43
C HIS A 445 -17.01 14.44 -38.83
N GLY A 446 -17.06 15.45 -39.69
CA GLY A 446 -16.83 16.84 -39.35
C GLY A 446 -18.07 17.69 -39.64
N TYR A 447 -18.19 18.78 -38.88
CA TYR A 447 -19.23 19.78 -39.06
C TYR A 447 -18.64 21.13 -39.44
N ALA A 448 -19.48 21.97 -40.06
CA ALA A 448 -19.12 23.31 -40.50
C ALA A 448 -18.72 24.25 -39.34
N ASP A 449 -19.04 23.91 -38.10
CA ASP A 449 -18.62 24.62 -36.89
C ASP A 449 -17.28 24.12 -36.34
N GLY A 450 -16.54 23.31 -37.09
CA GLY A 450 -15.23 22.78 -36.71
C GLY A 450 -15.27 21.69 -35.66
N SER A 451 -16.46 21.29 -35.19
CA SER A 451 -16.59 20.14 -34.29
C SER A 451 -16.50 18.83 -35.06
N LEU A 452 -15.99 17.80 -34.38
CA LEU A 452 -16.04 16.41 -34.84
C LEU A 452 -17.24 15.69 -34.21
N PHE A 453 -17.58 14.52 -34.76
CA PHE A 453 -18.73 13.70 -34.38
C PHE A 453 -18.78 13.43 -32.86
N GLN A 454 -19.46 14.34 -32.15
CA GLN A 454 -19.79 14.44 -30.70
C GLN A 454 -19.65 15.83 -30.07
N GLY A 455 -19.46 16.91 -30.84
CA GLY A 455 -19.71 18.29 -30.36
C GLY A 455 -18.83 18.80 -29.20
N ASN A 456 -17.93 17.95 -28.66
CA ASN A 456 -17.02 18.25 -27.56
C ASN A 456 -15.54 18.13 -27.95
N ILE A 457 -15.25 17.62 -29.16
CA ILE A 457 -13.92 17.74 -29.76
C ILE A 457 -13.98 18.95 -30.68
N THR A 458 -13.46 20.06 -30.17
CA THR A 458 -13.44 21.34 -30.85
C THR A 458 -12.01 21.90 -30.82
N PRO A 459 -11.66 22.83 -31.71
CA PRO A 459 -10.39 23.55 -31.61
C PRO A 459 -10.15 24.13 -30.23
N GLU A 460 -11.19 24.71 -29.60
CA GLU A 460 -11.10 25.35 -28.29
C GLU A 460 -10.67 24.37 -27.19
N ALA A 461 -11.14 23.12 -27.25
CA ALA A 461 -10.79 22.09 -26.27
C ALA A 461 -9.33 21.61 -26.42
N MET A 462 -8.71 21.83 -27.58
CA MET A 462 -7.31 21.47 -27.87
C MET A 462 -6.33 22.63 -27.70
N MET A 463 -6.83 23.84 -27.46
CA MET A 463 -5.98 25.02 -27.27
C MET A 463 -5.05 24.83 -26.07
N GLY A 464 -3.74 24.94 -26.33
CA GLY A 464 -2.71 24.77 -25.30
C GLY A 464 -2.45 23.31 -24.91
N ARG A 465 -3.01 22.34 -25.65
CA ARG A 465 -2.77 20.90 -25.47
C ARG A 465 -1.91 20.32 -26.59
N TRP A 466 -2.23 20.63 -27.84
CA TRP A 466 -1.49 20.14 -29.01
C TRP A 466 -0.25 20.98 -29.37
N ASN A 467 0.29 21.74 -28.42
CA ASN A 467 1.46 22.58 -28.61
C ASN A 467 2.72 22.00 -27.95
N ALA A 468 2.63 20.78 -27.46
CA ALA A 468 3.65 20.10 -26.69
C ALA A 468 4.65 19.42 -27.63
N ASP A 469 4.17 18.50 -28.47
CA ASP A 469 4.98 17.64 -29.37
C ASP A 469 4.37 17.46 -30.77
N LEU A 470 3.05 17.62 -30.90
CA LEU A 470 2.38 17.41 -32.19
C LEU A 470 2.92 18.34 -33.29
N ASP A 471 3.49 17.74 -34.32
CA ASP A 471 3.97 18.42 -35.52
C ASP A 471 2.88 18.49 -36.59
N MET A 472 2.15 17.39 -36.79
CA MET A 472 1.13 17.29 -37.83
C MET A 472 -0.11 16.54 -37.37
N VAL A 473 -1.26 17.12 -37.70
CA VAL A 473 -2.55 16.48 -37.50
C VAL A 473 -3.27 16.30 -38.84
N VAL A 474 -3.75 15.09 -39.09
CA VAL A 474 -4.66 14.79 -40.19
C VAL A 474 -6.07 14.69 -39.65
N ILE A 475 -7.00 15.49 -40.16
CA ILE A 475 -8.41 15.45 -39.79
C ILE A 475 -9.24 15.08 -41.02
N SER A 476 -9.58 13.81 -41.16
CA SER A 476 -10.38 13.26 -42.28
C SER A 476 -11.89 13.45 -42.07
N GLY A 477 -12.28 14.66 -41.67
CA GLY A 477 -13.68 15.06 -41.50
C GLY A 477 -14.15 16.11 -42.50
N CYS A 478 -15.44 16.07 -42.84
CA CYS A 478 -16.05 17.04 -43.74
C CYS A 478 -15.93 18.48 -43.21
N SER A 479 -15.34 19.36 -44.02
CA SER A 479 -15.30 20.82 -43.80
C SER A 479 -14.61 21.31 -42.51
N VAL A 480 -13.86 20.46 -41.82
CA VAL A 480 -13.25 20.78 -40.51
C VAL A 480 -12.10 21.79 -40.65
N LEU A 481 -11.38 21.74 -41.76
CA LEU A 481 -10.26 22.64 -42.04
C LEU A 481 -10.62 23.76 -43.02
N ALA A 482 -11.91 24.00 -43.25
CA ALA A 482 -12.34 25.04 -44.17
C ALA A 482 -11.98 26.45 -43.66
N ILE A 483 -11.44 27.28 -44.55
CA ILE A 483 -11.17 28.70 -44.33
C ILE A 483 -11.82 29.49 -45.46
N GLY A 484 -12.75 30.39 -45.11
CA GLY A 484 -13.48 31.21 -46.06
C GLY A 484 -14.44 30.42 -46.96
N ASN A 485 -14.92 31.07 -48.02
CA ASN A 485 -15.87 30.50 -48.96
C ASN A 485 -15.18 29.96 -50.23
N VAL A 486 -14.52 28.80 -50.08
CA VAL A 486 -13.66 28.25 -51.13
C VAL A 486 -14.46 27.43 -52.17
N TYR A 487 -15.55 26.79 -51.76
CA TYR A 487 -16.38 25.90 -52.61
C TYR A 487 -17.87 26.26 -52.61
N GLY A 488 -18.24 27.51 -52.29
CA GLY A 488 -19.62 27.98 -52.31
C GLY A 488 -20.38 27.76 -50.99
N THR A 489 -19.85 26.95 -50.08
CA THR A 489 -20.25 26.90 -48.67
C THR A 489 -19.24 27.67 -47.84
N SER A 490 -19.70 28.71 -47.13
CA SER A 490 -18.92 29.32 -46.05
C SER A 490 -19.33 28.59 -44.76
N PRO A 491 -18.57 27.61 -44.27
CA PRO A 491 -18.78 27.15 -42.91
C PRO A 491 -18.70 28.37 -41.99
N ALA A 492 -19.71 28.54 -41.14
CA ALA A 492 -19.77 29.68 -40.24
C ALA A 492 -18.50 29.71 -39.39
N GLY A 493 -17.72 30.79 -39.49
CA GLY A 493 -16.55 31.01 -38.64
C GLY A 493 -15.25 30.34 -39.06
N SER A 494 -15.11 29.83 -40.30
CA SER A 494 -13.84 29.35 -40.88
C SER A 494 -13.05 28.45 -39.90
N PRO A 495 -13.54 27.24 -39.60
CA PRO A 495 -13.01 26.40 -38.52
C PRO A 495 -11.51 26.12 -38.63
N GLY A 496 -10.94 26.10 -39.84
CA GLY A 496 -9.49 25.97 -40.04
C GLY A 496 -8.68 27.07 -39.31
N ILE A 497 -9.18 28.31 -39.24
CA ILE A 497 -8.52 29.41 -38.50
C ILE A 497 -8.36 29.08 -37.02
N ARG A 498 -9.33 28.35 -36.45
CA ARG A 498 -9.32 27.97 -35.03
C ARG A 498 -8.42 26.77 -34.80
N TRP A 499 -8.44 25.77 -35.67
CA TRP A 499 -7.51 24.64 -35.64
C TRP A 499 -6.05 25.08 -35.74
N ALA A 500 -5.74 26.06 -36.61
CA ALA A 500 -4.39 26.62 -36.77
C ALA A 500 -3.80 27.21 -35.48
N LYS A 501 -4.63 27.50 -34.47
CA LYS A 501 -4.20 28.05 -33.17
C LYS A 501 -3.96 26.99 -32.10
N THR A 502 -4.22 25.72 -32.38
CA THR A 502 -4.19 24.65 -31.37
C THR A 502 -2.76 24.17 -31.05
N GLY A 503 -1.81 24.37 -31.96
CA GLY A 503 -0.40 24.06 -31.71
C GLY A 503 0.36 23.43 -32.88
N PRO A 504 -0.16 22.43 -33.60
CA PRO A 504 0.54 21.74 -34.67
C PRO A 504 1.04 22.66 -35.78
N ALA A 505 2.15 22.31 -36.40
CA ALA A 505 2.71 23.07 -37.51
C ALA A 505 1.92 22.85 -38.81
N VAL A 506 1.44 21.63 -39.03
CA VAL A 506 0.71 21.23 -40.24
C VAL A 506 -0.63 20.60 -39.90
N PHE A 507 -1.68 21.04 -40.60
CA PHE A 507 -2.96 20.36 -40.63
C PHE A 507 -3.26 19.87 -42.03
N LEU A 508 -3.62 18.60 -42.16
CA LEU A 508 -4.07 17.99 -43.41
C LEU A 508 -5.52 17.55 -43.26
N GLY A 509 -6.33 17.69 -44.31
CA GLY A 509 -7.73 17.27 -44.23
C GLY A 509 -8.56 17.82 -45.36
N TYR A 510 -9.81 18.16 -45.05
CA TYR A 510 -10.81 18.53 -46.05
C TYR A 510 -11.56 19.81 -45.67
N CYS A 511 -11.81 20.63 -46.69
CA CYS A 511 -12.55 21.89 -46.59
C CYS A 511 -13.94 21.82 -47.24
N GLY A 512 -14.29 20.65 -47.76
CA GLY A 512 -15.62 20.31 -48.27
C GLY A 512 -15.99 18.90 -47.83
N SER A 513 -16.51 18.08 -48.75
CA SER A 513 -16.77 16.66 -48.47
C SER A 513 -15.47 15.87 -48.41
N ALA A 514 -15.23 15.20 -47.29
CA ALA A 514 -14.19 14.18 -47.18
C ALA A 514 -14.60 12.93 -47.99
N PRO A 515 -13.65 12.18 -48.57
CA PRO A 515 -13.89 10.86 -49.15
C PRO A 515 -14.57 9.95 -48.12
N ALA A 516 -15.56 9.19 -48.58
CA ALA A 516 -16.21 8.21 -47.73
C ALA A 516 -15.33 6.96 -47.55
N ASP A 517 -15.46 6.31 -46.40
CA ASP A 517 -14.80 5.03 -46.13
C ASP A 517 -15.35 3.89 -47.00
N ASN A 518 -16.58 4.05 -47.49
CA ASN A 518 -17.19 3.13 -48.45
C ASN A 518 -16.52 3.25 -49.83
N GLY A 519 -15.72 2.24 -50.17
CA GLY A 519 -15.10 2.10 -51.50
C GLY A 519 -13.57 2.17 -51.51
N GLY A 520 -12.93 2.17 -50.34
CA GLY A 520 -11.46 2.04 -50.21
C GLY A 520 -10.66 3.31 -50.53
N ILE A 521 -11.34 4.41 -50.93
CA ILE A 521 -10.68 5.64 -51.37
C ILE A 521 -9.89 6.30 -50.21
N SER A 522 -10.42 6.31 -48.98
CA SER A 522 -9.71 6.87 -47.82
C SER A 522 -8.43 6.08 -47.52
N THR A 523 -8.53 4.75 -47.43
CA THR A 523 -7.40 3.82 -47.31
C THR A 523 -6.33 4.06 -48.38
N ASP A 524 -6.76 4.13 -49.64
CA ASP A 524 -5.93 4.36 -50.82
C ASP A 524 -5.18 5.70 -50.80
N ILE A 525 -5.81 6.75 -50.24
CA ILE A 525 -5.19 8.07 -50.07
C ILE A 525 -4.14 8.01 -48.96
N ILE A 526 -4.44 7.37 -47.83
CA ILE A 526 -3.49 7.23 -46.72
C ILE A 526 -2.28 6.40 -47.14
N GLU A 527 -2.48 5.31 -47.87
CA GLU A 527 -1.39 4.49 -48.41
C GLU A 527 -0.52 5.29 -49.39
N ASP A 528 -1.12 5.99 -50.36
CA ASP A 528 -0.38 6.80 -51.33
C ASP A 528 0.35 7.97 -50.64
N TRP A 529 -0.29 8.62 -49.67
CA TRP A 529 0.36 9.65 -48.86
C TRP A 529 1.56 9.10 -48.07
N ALA A 530 1.38 7.98 -47.38
CA ALA A 530 2.44 7.33 -46.61
C ALA A 530 3.58 6.86 -47.51
N ASN A 531 3.30 6.39 -48.74
CA ASN A 531 4.34 6.03 -49.71
C ASN A 531 5.10 7.24 -50.26
N ARG A 532 4.43 8.37 -50.44
CA ARG A 532 5.05 9.64 -50.87
C ARG A 532 5.89 10.26 -49.76
N HIS A 533 5.47 10.07 -48.51
CA HIS A 533 6.03 10.75 -47.35
C HIS A 533 6.92 9.87 -46.46
N GLY A 534 6.84 8.53 -46.51
CA GLY A 534 7.37 7.59 -45.51
C GLY A 534 8.87 7.69 -45.12
N GLY A 535 9.64 8.56 -45.78
CA GLY A 535 10.93 9.07 -45.33
C GLY A 535 10.84 10.25 -44.34
N ILE A 536 11.98 10.89 -44.06
CA ILE A 536 12.05 12.11 -43.24
C ILE A 536 11.73 13.29 -44.16
N ALA A 537 10.66 14.04 -43.89
CA ALA A 537 10.37 15.28 -44.62
C ALA A 537 11.50 16.29 -44.42
N SER A 538 11.86 16.99 -45.48
CA SER A 538 12.84 18.07 -45.41
C SER A 538 12.20 19.40 -44.97
N SER A 539 10.86 19.49 -45.01
CA SER A 539 10.08 20.66 -44.56
C SER A 539 8.58 20.36 -44.42
N GLU A 540 7.83 21.28 -43.80
CA GLU A 540 6.36 21.18 -43.67
C GLU A 540 5.64 21.08 -45.02
N ILE A 541 6.23 21.66 -46.07
CA ILE A 541 5.62 21.68 -47.40
C ILE A 541 5.61 20.29 -48.04
N ASP A 542 6.51 19.39 -47.63
CA ASP A 542 6.58 18.04 -48.18
C ASP A 542 5.36 17.21 -47.76
N TYR A 543 4.92 17.34 -46.49
CA TYR A 543 3.68 16.73 -46.00
C TYR A 543 2.46 17.21 -46.79
N ILE A 544 2.40 18.52 -47.02
CA ILE A 544 1.28 19.17 -47.72
C ILE A 544 1.25 18.75 -49.20
N ASP A 545 2.38 18.78 -49.88
CA ASP A 545 2.46 18.41 -51.30
C ASP A 545 2.13 16.92 -51.50
N ALA A 546 2.61 16.04 -50.61
CA ALA A 546 2.24 14.63 -50.59
C ALA A 546 0.72 14.46 -50.41
N TRP A 547 0.11 15.19 -49.46
CA TRP A 547 -1.33 15.12 -49.18
C TRP A 547 -2.17 15.56 -50.37
N MET A 548 -1.80 16.69 -50.97
CA MET A 548 -2.53 17.22 -52.11
C MET A 548 -2.42 16.28 -53.32
N LYS A 549 -1.24 15.70 -53.58
CA LYS A 549 -1.03 14.73 -54.67
C LYS A 549 -1.80 13.42 -54.47
N ALA A 550 -1.77 12.86 -53.26
CA ALA A 550 -2.48 11.62 -52.95
C ALA A 550 -3.99 11.77 -53.15
N ASN A 551 -4.55 12.87 -52.65
CA ASN A 551 -5.96 13.20 -52.84
C ASN A 551 -6.33 13.45 -54.31
N TYR A 552 -5.50 14.19 -55.03
CA TYR A 552 -5.74 14.46 -56.45
C TYR A 552 -5.75 13.19 -57.30
N ALA A 553 -4.82 12.25 -57.03
CA ALA A 553 -4.75 10.96 -57.72
C ALA A 553 -6.05 10.14 -57.57
N ARG A 554 -6.79 10.33 -56.47
CA ARG A 554 -8.06 9.66 -56.19
C ARG A 554 -9.29 10.55 -56.41
N GLN A 555 -9.14 11.66 -57.12
CA GLN A 555 -10.21 12.61 -57.44
C GLN A 555 -10.87 13.27 -56.21
N ALA A 556 -10.19 13.25 -55.06
CA ALA A 556 -10.63 13.91 -53.82
C ALA A 556 -10.25 15.40 -53.85
N THR A 557 -10.84 16.16 -54.77
CA THR A 557 -10.46 17.58 -55.00
C THR A 557 -10.91 18.54 -53.89
N ASN A 558 -11.47 18.06 -52.78
CA ASN A 558 -11.85 18.90 -51.63
C ASN A 558 -10.78 18.89 -50.52
N ALA A 559 -9.63 18.27 -50.77
CA ALA A 559 -8.50 18.28 -49.86
C ALA A 559 -7.97 19.70 -49.67
N CYS A 560 -7.57 19.99 -48.44
CA CYS A 560 -6.85 21.20 -48.06
C CYS A 560 -5.79 20.90 -47.01
N ALA A 561 -4.95 21.90 -46.78
CA ALA A 561 -3.99 21.89 -45.69
C ALA A 561 -3.79 23.29 -45.12
N ILE A 562 -3.37 23.36 -43.87
CA ILE A 562 -2.92 24.59 -43.21
C ILE A 562 -1.47 24.38 -42.81
N ASN A 563 -0.60 25.28 -43.25
CA ASN A 563 0.72 25.46 -42.67
C ASN A 563 0.62 26.59 -41.64
N ALA A 564 0.45 26.21 -40.37
CA ALA A 564 0.20 27.13 -39.26
C ALA A 564 1.49 27.73 -38.68
N LYS A 565 2.65 27.11 -38.92
CA LYS A 565 3.95 27.56 -38.38
C LYS A 565 5.08 27.45 -39.41
N PRO A 566 4.95 28.01 -40.63
CA PRO A 566 6.00 27.93 -41.64
C PRO A 566 7.23 28.72 -41.21
N TYR A 567 8.42 28.22 -41.55
CA TYR A 567 9.68 28.93 -41.33
C TYR A 567 9.65 30.33 -41.95
N GLY A 568 9.50 31.36 -41.11
CA GLY A 568 9.69 32.77 -41.46
C GLY A 568 8.64 33.43 -42.38
N ASN A 569 7.60 32.73 -42.85
CA ASN A 569 6.76 33.21 -43.96
C ASN A 569 5.26 33.45 -43.66
N GLY A 570 4.82 33.48 -42.39
CA GLY A 570 3.40 33.70 -42.03
C GLY A 570 2.50 32.52 -42.44
N GLN A 571 1.34 32.33 -41.82
CA GLN A 571 0.56 31.09 -42.04
C GLN A 571 -0.02 31.01 -43.45
N PHE A 572 -0.13 29.80 -43.99
CA PHE A 572 -0.66 29.56 -45.33
C PHE A 572 -1.74 28.49 -45.34
N TYR A 573 -2.76 28.71 -46.16
CA TYR A 573 -3.84 27.77 -46.42
C TYR A 573 -3.78 27.27 -47.87
N TYR A 574 -3.84 25.96 -48.05
CA TYR A 574 -3.72 25.28 -49.34
C TYR A 574 -5.02 24.55 -49.67
N TYR A 575 -5.52 24.69 -50.90
CA TYR A 575 -6.76 24.05 -51.34
C TYR A 575 -6.80 23.92 -52.86
N TRP A 576 -7.61 23.01 -53.41
CA TRP A 576 -7.78 22.87 -54.86
C TRP A 576 -8.78 23.86 -55.47
N ARG A 577 -8.45 24.46 -56.62
CA ARG A 577 -9.41 25.20 -57.43
C ARG A 577 -9.03 25.14 -58.89
N SER A 578 -9.99 24.71 -59.73
CA SER A 578 -9.80 24.58 -61.17
C SER A 578 -8.62 23.67 -61.55
N GLY A 579 -8.45 22.55 -60.83
CA GLY A 579 -7.41 21.56 -61.11
C GLY A 579 -5.99 21.94 -60.67
N LEU A 580 -5.81 23.04 -59.94
CA LEU A 580 -4.54 23.46 -59.34
C LEU A 580 -4.75 23.74 -57.86
N TYR A 581 -3.80 23.38 -57.00
CA TYR A 581 -3.86 23.83 -55.62
C TYR A 581 -3.37 25.29 -55.52
N ARG A 582 -4.11 26.08 -54.75
CA ARG A 582 -3.89 27.50 -54.51
C ARG A 582 -3.43 27.68 -53.08
N THR A 583 -2.72 28.77 -52.84
CA THR A 583 -2.25 29.15 -51.50
C THR A 583 -2.83 30.50 -51.13
N ILE A 584 -3.33 30.65 -49.89
CA ILE A 584 -3.83 31.90 -49.33
C ILE A 584 -3.03 32.22 -48.06
N PRO A 585 -2.37 33.40 -47.99
CA PRO A 585 -1.70 33.84 -46.76
C PRO A 585 -2.71 34.18 -45.67
N GLU A 586 -2.30 34.06 -44.40
CA GLU A 586 -3.12 34.35 -43.20
C GLU A 586 -3.86 35.69 -43.28
N SER A 587 -3.19 36.72 -43.82
CA SER A 587 -3.75 38.07 -44.01
C SER A 587 -5.03 38.11 -44.87
N SER A 588 -5.35 37.02 -45.55
CA SER A 588 -6.47 36.90 -46.49
C SER A 588 -7.45 35.78 -46.11
N TRP A 589 -7.41 35.31 -44.85
CA TRP A 589 -8.33 34.28 -44.34
C TRP A 589 -9.73 34.82 -43.96
N GLN A 590 -9.95 36.14 -44.06
CA GLN A 590 -11.22 36.81 -43.72
C GLN A 590 -12.25 36.73 -44.84
#